data_AF-A0A2D4HUP0-F1
#
_entry.id   AF-A0A2D4HUP0-F1
#
_cell.length_a   1.000
_cell.length_b   1.000
_cell.length_c   1.000
_cell.angle_alpha   90.00
_cell.angle_beta   90.00
_cell.angle_gamma   90.00
#
_symmetry.space_group_name_H-M   'P 1'
#
loop_
_entity.id
_entity.type
_entity.pdbx_description
1 polymer ?
#
loop_
_entity_poly.entity_id
_entity_poly.type
_entity_poly.pdbx_seq_one_letter_code
_entity_poly.pdbx_strand_id
1 'polypeptide(L)'
;TAHRIFVFRAEKEEERNNWVTMLFTALRSLPAISRARTAVPPEKSGYLELKGYKTKIFTLLQGNSVWICKNNQDFKSGYGITIIPMNVANVRQIDRTAKQCFEIITPYR
;
A
#
# COMPACT_ATOMS: atom_id res chain seq x y z
N THR A 1 -14.45 5.90 7.19
CA THR A 1 -14.39 6.15 5.74
C THR A 1 -15.68 5.64 5.13
N ALA A 2 -16.46 6.49 4.47
CA ALA A 2 -17.73 6.08 3.86
C ALA A 2 -17.47 5.16 2.67
N HIS A 3 -18.25 4.09 2.53
CA HIS A 3 -18.19 3.23 1.35
C HIS A 3 -18.61 4.04 0.13
N ARG A 4 -17.77 4.03 -0.91
CA ARG A 4 -18.14 4.60 -2.21
C ARG A 4 -18.89 3.53 -3.00
N ILE A 5 -20.16 3.77 -3.23
CA ILE A 5 -21.03 2.87 -3.99
C ILE A 5 -21.22 3.48 -5.38
N PHE A 6 -20.91 2.71 -6.41
CA PHE A 6 -21.14 3.06 -7.81
C PHE A 6 -22.19 2.11 -8.38
N VAL A 7 -23.26 2.67 -8.94
CA VAL A 7 -24.39 1.92 -9.48
C VAL A 7 -24.35 2.03 -11.00
N PHE A 8 -24.31 0.89 -11.69
CA PHE A 8 -24.28 0.81 -13.14
C PHE A 8 -25.58 0.18 -13.66
N ARG A 9 -26.05 0.64 -14.82
CA ARG A 9 -27.22 0.12 -15.53
C ARG A 9 -26.81 -0.21 -16.96
N ALA A 10 -27.03 -1.46 -17.37
CA ALA A 10 -26.85 -1.89 -18.76
C ALA A 10 -28.16 -1.71 -19.55
N GLU A 11 -28.06 -1.70 -20.88
CA GLU A 11 -29.22 -1.48 -21.75
C GLU A 11 -30.16 -2.70 -21.80
N LYS A 12 -29.60 -3.90 -21.65
CA LYS A 12 -30.33 -5.17 -21.64
C LYS A 12 -29.94 -6.04 -20.45
N GLU A 13 -30.86 -6.91 -20.06
CA GLU A 13 -30.62 -7.86 -18.98
C GLU A 13 -29.46 -8.82 -19.28
N GLU A 14 -29.36 -9.27 -20.54
CA GLU A 14 -28.27 -10.12 -21.00
C GLU A 14 -26.91 -9.43 -20.90
N GLU A 15 -26.85 -8.15 -21.27
CA GLU A 15 -25.62 -7.35 -21.18
C GLU A 15 -25.22 -7.14 -19.71
N ARG A 16 -26.18 -6.83 -18.84
CA ARG A 16 -25.94 -6.80 -17.38
C ARG A 16 -25.38 -8.12 -16.89
N ASN A 17 -25.96 -9.26 -17.29
CA ASN A 17 -25.51 -10.58 -16.87
C ASN A 17 -24.10 -10.90 -17.38
N ASN A 18 -23.78 -10.50 -18.61
CA ASN A 18 -22.44 -10.60 -19.16
C ASN A 18 -21.44 -9.75 -18.35
N TRP A 19 -21.76 -8.48 -18.09
CA TRP A 19 -20.95 -7.60 -17.24
C TRP A 19 -20.72 -8.19 -15.85
N VAL A 20 -21.78 -8.66 -15.20
CA VAL A 20 -21.70 -9.29 -13.87
C VAL A 20 -20.84 -10.55 -13.92
N THR A 21 -21.00 -11.39 -14.94
CA THR A 21 -20.22 -12.62 -15.10
C THR A 21 -18.75 -12.33 -15.37
N MET A 22 -18.44 -11.36 -16.23
CA MET A 22 -17.08 -10.89 -16.51
C MET A 22 -16.44 -10.27 -15.29
N LEU A 23 -17.17 -9.46 -14.52
CA LEU A 23 -16.69 -8.86 -13.28
C LEU A 23 -16.45 -9.91 -12.20
N PHE A 24 -17.35 -10.88 -12.01
CA PHE A 24 -17.12 -12.00 -11.09
C PHE A 24 -15.99 -12.91 -11.55
N THR A 25 -15.87 -13.13 -12.86
CA THR A 25 -14.76 -13.89 -13.43
C THR A 25 -13.45 -13.14 -13.22
N ALA A 26 -13.41 -11.83 -13.43
CA ALA A 26 -12.25 -10.99 -13.12
C ALA A 26 -11.91 -10.99 -11.63
N LEU A 27 -12.92 -10.96 -10.75
CA LEU A 27 -12.74 -11.08 -9.29
C LEU A 27 -12.14 -12.44 -8.88
N ARG A 28 -12.57 -13.52 -9.53
CA ARG A 28 -12.06 -14.89 -9.31
C ARG A 28 -10.73 -15.14 -10.02
N SER A 29 -10.53 -14.47 -11.17
CA SER A 29 -9.30 -14.38 -11.93
C SER A 29 -8.52 -13.12 -11.54
N LEU A 30 -8.48 -12.80 -10.25
CA LEU A 30 -7.30 -12.12 -9.72
C LEU A 30 -6.23 -13.20 -9.43
N PRO A 31 -5.45 -13.72 -10.41
CA PRO A 31 -4.10 -14.12 -10.10
C PRO A 31 -3.24 -12.85 -10.16
N ALA A 32 -2.55 -12.57 -9.07
CA ALA A 32 -1.23 -11.99 -9.16
C ALA A 32 -1.02 -10.57 -9.75
N ILE A 33 -2.04 -9.77 -10.06
CA ILE A 33 -1.83 -8.32 -10.29
C ILE A 33 -1.33 -7.63 -8.99
N SER A 34 -1.51 -8.31 -7.85
CA SER A 34 -0.87 -7.98 -6.56
C SER A 34 0.39 -8.80 -6.24
N ARG A 35 0.63 -9.96 -6.87
CA ARG A 35 1.78 -10.85 -6.54
C ARG A 35 3.04 -10.55 -7.37
N ALA A 36 2.93 -9.78 -8.45
CA ALA A 36 4.07 -9.51 -9.33
C ALA A 36 4.90 -8.26 -8.97
N ARG A 37 4.51 -7.45 -7.96
CA ARG A 37 5.34 -6.31 -7.53
C ARG A 37 6.46 -6.69 -6.55
N THR A 38 6.54 -7.95 -6.13
CA THR A 38 7.50 -8.41 -5.11
C THR A 38 8.17 -9.73 -5.48
N ALA A 39 8.58 -9.91 -6.75
CA ALA A 39 9.51 -10.99 -7.08
C ALA A 39 10.87 -10.77 -6.40
N VAL A 40 11.21 -9.51 -6.11
CA VAL A 40 12.42 -9.14 -5.37
C VAL A 40 12.04 -8.97 -3.89
N PRO A 41 12.73 -9.65 -2.96
CA PRO A 41 12.52 -9.40 -1.54
C PRO A 41 12.89 -7.94 -1.20
N PRO A 42 12.21 -7.32 -0.21
CA PRO A 42 12.58 -5.98 0.22
C PRO A 42 13.98 -5.99 0.82
N GLU A 43 14.75 -4.94 0.53
CA GLU A 43 16.11 -4.75 1.07
C GLU A 43 16.08 -4.66 2.58
N LYS A 44 15.02 -4.06 3.13
CA LYS A 44 14.74 -4.03 4.55
C LYS A 44 13.24 -4.00 4.80
N SER A 45 12.77 -4.71 5.82
CA SER A 45 11.39 -4.60 6.30
C SER A 45 11.32 -4.75 7.82
N GLY A 46 10.27 -4.20 8.43
CA GLY A 46 10.06 -4.29 9.87
C GLY A 46 8.86 -3.48 10.36
N TYR A 47 8.50 -3.69 11.63
CA TYR A 47 7.44 -2.93 12.27
C TYR A 47 8.02 -1.73 13.02
N LEU A 48 7.59 -0.53 12.62
CA LEU A 48 8.05 0.74 13.18
C LEU A 48 6.91 1.49 13.85
N GLU A 49 7.23 2.28 14.87
CA GLU A 49 6.28 3.21 15.49
C GLU A 49 6.28 4.51 14.71
N LEU A 50 5.14 4.84 14.11
CA LEU A 50 4.96 6.10 13.40
C LEU A 50 4.18 7.07 14.28
N LYS A 51 4.72 8.27 14.47
CA LYS A 51 4.09 9.31 15.29
C LYS A 51 2.66 9.58 14.78
N GLY A 52 1.69 9.55 15.70
CA GLY A 52 0.27 9.72 15.38
C GLY A 52 -0.49 8.41 15.10
N TYR A 53 0.20 7.27 15.01
CA TYR A 53 -0.42 5.94 14.90
C TYR A 53 -0.40 5.24 16.25
N LYS A 54 -1.53 4.64 16.63
CA LYS A 54 -1.66 3.91 17.91
C LYS A 54 -0.92 2.58 17.93
N THR A 55 -0.59 2.03 16.76
CA THR A 55 0.03 0.71 16.60
C THR A 55 1.23 0.81 15.69
N LYS A 56 2.17 -0.13 15.83
CA LYS A 56 3.27 -0.29 14.88
C LYS A 56 2.73 -0.53 13.47
N ILE A 57 3.38 0.07 12.50
CA ILE A 57 3.08 -0.07 11.08
C ILE A 57 4.18 -0.88 10.41
N PHE A 58 3.81 -1.64 9.38
CA PHE A 58 4.78 -2.38 8.59
C PHE A 58 5.44 -1.42 7.59
N THR A 59 6.76 -1.27 7.70
CA THR A 59 7.55 -0.41 6.82
C THR A 59 8.59 -1.25 6.10
N LEU A 60 8.78 -1.00 4.81
CA LEU A 60 9.81 -1.69 4.03
C LEU A 60 10.45 -0.77 2.99
N LEU A 61 11.68 -1.09 2.62
CA LEU A 61 12.43 -0.47 1.53
C LEU A 61 12.48 -1.46 0.37
N GLN A 62 12.01 -1.03 -0.80
CA GLN A 62 12.06 -1.80 -2.04
C GLN A 62 12.59 -0.89 -3.15
N GLY A 63 13.82 -1.15 -3.62
CA GLY A 63 14.48 -0.24 -4.54
C GLY A 63 14.59 1.16 -3.94
N ASN A 64 14.21 2.18 -4.70
CA ASN A 64 14.31 3.58 -4.25
C ASN A 64 13.02 4.11 -3.58
N SER A 65 12.23 3.26 -2.95
CA SER A 65 10.96 3.66 -2.35
C SER A 65 10.71 2.97 -1.01
N VAL A 66 10.28 3.76 -0.03
CA VAL A 66 9.81 3.28 1.27
C VAL A 66 8.30 3.13 1.23
N TRP A 67 7.81 1.93 1.56
CA TRP A 67 6.39 1.65 1.66
C TRP A 67 5.97 1.61 3.13
N ILE A 68 4.87 2.28 3.43
CA ILE A 68 4.20 2.25 4.73
C ILE A 68 2.88 1.52 4.55
N CYS A 69 2.74 0.38 5.23
CA CYS A 69 1.57 -0.48 5.19
C CYS A 69 1.08 -0.76 6.62
N LYS A 70 -0.20 -1.13 6.77
CA LYS A 70 -0.72 -1.50 8.10
C LYS A 70 -0.07 -2.80 8.61
N ASN A 71 0.15 -3.77 7.71
CA ASN A 71 0.77 -5.06 8.01
C ASN A 71 1.44 -5.65 6.75
N ASN A 72 2.13 -6.79 6.90
CA ASN A 72 2.81 -7.47 5.79
C ASN A 72 1.84 -8.07 4.74
N GLN A 73 0.63 -8.46 5.12
CA GLN A 73 -0.36 -8.97 4.17
C GLN A 73 -0.86 -7.84 3.27
N ASP A 74 -1.11 -6.65 3.81
CA ASP A 74 -1.50 -5.47 3.03
C ASP A 74 -0.44 -5.17 1.97
N PHE A 75 0.85 -5.21 2.33
CA PHE A 75 1.94 -5.09 1.35
C PHE A 75 1.88 -6.18 0.27
N LYS A 76 1.78 -7.45 0.64
CA LYS A 76 1.68 -8.58 -0.31
C LYS A 76 0.46 -8.50 -1.22
N SER A 77 -0.60 -7.86 -0.76
CA SER A 77 -1.83 -7.61 -1.50
C SER A 77 -1.79 -6.31 -2.30
N GLY A 78 -0.74 -5.50 -2.19
CA GLY A 78 -0.54 -4.24 -2.91
C GLY A 78 -1.24 -3.03 -2.28
N TYR A 79 -1.72 -3.16 -1.04
CA TYR A 79 -2.33 -2.08 -0.26
C TYR A 79 -1.27 -1.39 0.60
N GLY A 80 -0.94 -0.15 0.26
CA GLY A 80 -0.10 0.74 1.06
C GLY A 80 -0.90 1.90 1.63
N ILE A 81 -0.54 2.36 2.82
CA ILE A 81 -0.99 3.65 3.35
C ILE A 81 -0.30 4.76 2.54
N THR A 82 1.02 4.64 2.33
CA THR A 82 1.82 5.66 1.64
C THR A 82 3.05 5.02 1.01
N ILE A 83 3.49 5.56 -0.12
CA ILE A 83 4.75 5.22 -0.78
C ILE A 83 5.58 6.51 -0.83
N ILE A 84 6.80 6.47 -0.29
CA ILE A 84 7.72 7.61 -0.23
C ILE A 84 8.86 7.35 -1.23
N PRO A 85 8.94 8.13 -2.32
CA PRO A 85 10.10 8.11 -3.21
C PRO A 85 11.33 8.67 -2.50
N MET A 86 12.41 7.88 -2.40
CA MET A 86 13.60 8.28 -1.66
C MET A 86 14.50 9.26 -2.42
N ASN A 87 14.31 9.42 -3.74
CA ASN A 87 15.02 10.41 -4.56
C ASN A 87 14.77 11.87 -4.14
N VAL A 88 13.63 12.14 -3.50
CA VAL A 88 13.24 13.48 -3.04
C VAL A 88 13.17 13.57 -1.51
N ALA A 89 13.43 12.47 -0.80
CA ALA A 89 13.33 12.42 0.64
C ALA A 89 14.67 12.74 1.30
N ASN A 90 14.63 13.42 2.44
CA ASN A 90 15.79 13.59 3.33
C ASN A 90 15.56 12.80 4.63
N VAL A 91 16.62 12.18 5.16
CA VAL A 91 16.56 11.38 6.39
C VAL A 91 17.34 12.07 7.49
N ARG A 92 16.69 12.32 8.63
CA ARG A 92 17.31 12.95 9.80
C ARG A 92 17.26 12.03 11.00
N GLN A 93 18.40 11.86 11.68
CA GLN A 93 18.45 11.18 12.98
C GLN A 93 18.06 12.18 14.08
N ILE A 94 17.25 11.75 15.05
CA ILE A 94 16.88 12.56 16.21
C ILE A 94 17.82 12.21 17.38
N ASP A 95 18.57 13.20 17.92
CA ASP A 95 19.62 12.95 18.92
C ASP A 95 19.15 13.06 20.40
N ARG A 96 19.93 12.34 21.23
CA ARG A 96 20.13 12.26 22.70
C ARG A 96 19.10 11.59 23.60
N THR A 97 17.80 11.89 23.49
CA THR A 97 16.81 11.31 24.44
C THR A 97 16.01 10.15 23.84
N ALA A 98 15.93 10.08 22.51
CA ALA A 98 15.22 9.03 21.78
C ALA A 98 16.15 8.40 20.72
N LYS A 99 17.18 7.68 21.20
CA LYS A 99 18.27 7.08 20.40
C LYS A 99 17.82 6.16 19.24
N GLN A 100 16.53 5.86 19.13
CA GLN A 100 15.94 4.95 18.16
C GLN A 100 15.05 5.66 17.12
N CYS A 101 14.94 7.00 17.19
CA CYS A 101 14.04 7.77 16.32
C CYS A 101 14.76 8.41 15.13
N PHE A 102 14.09 8.41 13.99
CA PHE A 102 14.52 9.10 12.77
C PHE A 102 13.30 9.70 12.07
N GLU A 103 13.52 10.67 11.20
CA GLU A 103 12.51 11.33 10.39
C GLU A 103 12.82 11.14 8.92
N ILE A 104 11.78 10.90 8.12
CA ILE A 104 11.83 10.99 6.66
C ILE A 104 11.05 12.24 6.28
N ILE A 105 11.73 13.19 5.64
CA ILE A 105 11.20 14.48 5.27
C ILE A 105 11.01 14.48 3.76
N THR A 106 9.77 14.61 3.30
CA THR A 106 9.43 14.76 1.88
C THR A 106 9.03 16.20 1.58
N PRO A 107 9.44 16.76 0.42
CA PRO A 107 9.08 18.13 0.02
C PRO A 107 7.60 18.29 -0.35
N TYR A 108 6.88 17.18 -0.54
CA TYR A 108 5.47 17.15 -0.92
C TYR A 108 4.61 16.55 0.21
N ARG A 109 3.39 17.06 0.36
CA ARG A 109 2.32 16.52 1.23
C ARG A 109 1.29 15.75 0.42
#